data_AF-A0A7C1XQ54-F1
#
_entry.id   AF-A0A7C1XQ54-F1
#
_cell.length_a   1.000
_cell.length_b   1.000
_cell.length_c   1.000
_cell.angle_alpha   90.00
_cell.angle_beta   90.00
_cell.angle_gamma   90.00
#
_symmetry.space_group_name_H-M   'P 1'
#
loop_
_entity.id
_entity.type
_entity.pdbx_description
1 polymer ?
#
loop_
_entity_poly.entity_id
_entity_poly.type
_entity_poly.pdbx_seq_one_letter_code
_entity_poly.pdbx_strand_id
1 'polypeptide(L)'
;MVQGRQLADRALALTRRMLSLAQAGDWDSVAATIRQRDAALMHLFNGVQETAQLLGVETTLRAVAACNAQLIALGTESREDISTRLNALTRGRHAAAHYHSTDTL
;
A
#
# COMPACT_ATOMS: atom_id res chain seq x y z
N MET A 1 -26.80 -8.50 12.67
CA MET A 1 -26.11 -9.18 11.56
C MET A 1 -25.40 -8.13 10.74
N VAL A 2 -24.08 -8.21 10.57
CA VAL A 2 -23.33 -7.27 9.71
C VAL A 2 -23.48 -7.78 8.27
N GLN A 3 -23.99 -6.94 7.39
CA GLN A 3 -24.37 -7.34 6.03
C GLN A 3 -23.12 -7.41 5.13
N GLY A 4 -22.98 -8.46 4.30
CA GLY A 4 -21.84 -8.67 3.42
C GLY A 4 -21.49 -7.45 2.54
N ARG A 5 -22.51 -6.74 2.04
CA ARG A 5 -22.34 -5.47 1.33
C ARG A 5 -21.58 -4.41 2.14
N GLN A 6 -21.92 -4.25 3.42
CA GLN A 6 -21.29 -3.25 4.30
C GLN A 6 -19.82 -3.60 4.55
N LEU A 7 -19.49 -4.88 4.69
CA LEU A 7 -18.10 -5.33 4.86
C LEU A 7 -17.28 -5.09 3.59
N ALA A 8 -17.85 -5.36 2.41
CA ALA A 8 -17.21 -5.06 1.14
C ALA A 8 -16.97 -3.55 0.94
N ASP A 9 -17.99 -2.73 1.20
CA ASP A 9 -17.88 -1.27 1.05
C ASP A 9 -16.89 -0.68 2.08
N ARG A 10 -16.82 -1.25 3.29
CA ARG A 10 -15.80 -0.90 4.29
C ARG A 10 -14.40 -1.25 3.82
N ALA A 11 -14.20 -2.44 3.24
CA ALA A 11 -12.92 -2.85 2.69
C ALA A 11 -12.49 -1.93 1.52
N LEU A 12 -13.43 -1.51 0.67
CA LEU A 12 -13.14 -0.55 -0.40
C LEU A 12 -12.75 0.83 0.14
N ALA A 13 -13.48 1.35 1.13
CA ALA A 13 -13.14 2.63 1.75
C ALA A 13 -11.73 2.62 2.39
N LEU A 14 -11.38 1.52 3.07
CA LEU A 14 -10.05 1.35 3.65
C LEU A 14 -8.96 1.23 2.58
N THR A 15 -9.22 0.50 1.50
CA THR A 15 -8.28 0.37 0.37
C THR A 15 -8.05 1.71 -0.34
N ARG A 16 -9.10 2.53 -0.51
CA ARG A 16 -8.97 3.89 -1.06
C ARG A 16 -8.18 4.82 -0.14
N ARG A 17 -8.40 4.70 1.18
CA ARG A 17 -7.60 5.45 2.16
C ARG A 17 -6.13 5.05 2.10
N MET A 18 -5.83 3.75 2.00
CA MET A 18 -4.45 3.28 1.82
C MET A 18 -3.82 3.88 0.56
N LEU A 19 -4.54 3.91 -0.57
CA LEU A 19 -4.05 4.50 -1.81
C LEU A 19 -3.70 5.99 -1.63
N SER A 20 -4.57 6.76 -0.97
CA SER A 20 -4.31 8.17 -0.68
C SER A 20 -3.10 8.37 0.24
N LEU A 21 -2.93 7.52 1.26
CA LEU A 21 -1.76 7.57 2.16
C LEU A 21 -0.46 7.21 1.42
N ALA A 22 -0.50 6.20 0.56
CA ALA A 22 0.64 5.81 -0.28
C ALA A 22 1.04 6.92 -1.25
N GLN A 23 0.07 7.61 -1.87
CA GLN A 23 0.33 8.78 -2.71
C GLN A 23 0.96 9.94 -1.93
N ALA A 24 0.65 10.07 -0.63
CA ALA A 24 1.29 11.03 0.27
C ALA A 24 2.64 10.55 0.83
N GLY A 25 3.07 9.31 0.52
CA GLY A 25 4.29 8.70 1.05
C GLY A 25 4.19 8.21 2.50
N ASP A 26 3.01 8.22 3.12
CA ASP A 26 2.79 7.78 4.50
C ASP A 26 2.59 6.26 4.58
N TRP A 27 3.69 5.53 4.37
CA TRP A 27 3.70 4.06 4.35
C TRP A 27 3.41 3.42 5.72
N ASP A 28 3.71 4.11 6.82
CA ASP A 28 3.40 3.64 8.18
C ASP A 28 1.88 3.60 8.41
N SER A 29 1.17 4.66 8.02
CA SER A 29 -0.29 4.68 8.08
C SER A 29 -0.93 3.69 7.10
N VAL A 30 -0.30 3.42 5.94
CA VAL A 30 -0.74 2.34 5.03
C VAL A 30 -0.68 0.99 5.75
N ALA A 31 0.43 0.68 6.42
CA ALA A 31 0.62 -0.55 7.17
C ALA A 31 -0.33 -0.67 8.39
N ALA A 32 -0.73 0.45 9.00
CA ALA A 32 -1.76 0.43 10.03
C ALA A 32 -3.16 0.17 9.46
N THR A 33 -3.48 0.77 8.31
CA THR A 33 -4.79 0.67 7.67
C THR A 33 -5.04 -0.72 7.06
N ILE A 34 -4.00 -1.42 6.60
CA ILE A 34 -4.12 -2.75 6.01
C ILE A 34 -4.75 -3.76 6.99
N ARG A 35 -4.38 -3.69 8.28
CA ARG A 35 -4.91 -4.58 9.31
C ARG A 35 -6.42 -4.42 9.49
N GLN A 36 -6.92 -3.20 9.36
CA GLN A 36 -8.36 -2.92 9.44
C GLN A 36 -9.10 -3.45 8.20
N ARG A 37 -8.50 -3.32 7.02
CA ARG A 37 -9.05 -3.86 5.76
C ARG A 37 -9.13 -5.37 5.81
N ASP A 38 -8.07 -6.02 6.29
CA ASP A 38 -7.98 -7.47 6.36
C ASP A 38 -9.01 -8.05 7.34
N ALA A 39 -9.25 -7.38 8.47
CA ALA A 39 -10.34 -7.75 9.37
C ALA A 39 -11.72 -7.69 8.68
N ALA A 40 -12.01 -6.62 7.91
CA ALA A 40 -13.27 -6.49 7.18
C ALA A 40 -13.44 -7.58 6.10
N LEU A 41 -12.37 -7.89 5.36
CA LEU A 41 -12.38 -8.97 4.36
C LEU A 41 -12.51 -10.35 5.01
N MET A 42 -11.84 -10.61 6.13
CA MET A 42 -12.00 -11.86 6.87
C MET A 42 -13.44 -12.06 7.35
N HIS A 43 -14.08 -11.01 7.89
CA HIS A 43 -15.49 -11.09 8.26
C HIS A 43 -16.41 -11.31 7.05
N LEU A 44 -16.08 -10.73 5.90
CA LEU A 44 -16.84 -10.91 4.67
C LEU A 44 -16.77 -12.35 4.15
N PHE A 45 -15.57 -12.92 4.09
CA PHE A 45 -15.34 -14.25 3.52
C PHE A 45 -15.66 -15.40 4.49
N ASN A 46 -15.50 -15.20 5.81
CA ASN A 46 -15.75 -16.25 6.80
C ASN A 46 -17.16 -16.20 7.40
N GLY A 47 -17.92 -15.13 7.17
CA GLY A 47 -19.29 -15.01 7.66
C GLY A 47 -20.28 -15.78 6.79
N VAL A 48 -21.32 -16.37 7.40
CA VAL A 48 -22.49 -16.84 6.66
C VAL A 48 -23.26 -15.62 6.17
N GLN A 49 -23.31 -15.43 4.86
CA GLN A 49 -24.00 -14.31 4.20
C GLN A 49 -25.22 -14.82 3.44
N GLU A 50 -26.34 -14.13 3.57
CA GLU A 50 -27.49 -14.38 2.70
C GLU A 50 -27.16 -13.93 1.27
N THR A 51 -27.61 -14.67 0.25
CA THR A 51 -27.33 -14.37 -1.16
C THR A 51 -27.74 -12.95 -1.56
N ALA A 52 -28.85 -12.43 -0.99
CA ALA A 52 -29.31 -11.05 -1.22
C ALA A 52 -28.29 -10.00 -0.74
N GLN A 53 -27.46 -10.31 0.27
CA GLN A 53 -26.44 -9.41 0.83
C GLN A 53 -25.13 -9.44 0.03
N LEU A 54 -24.96 -10.41 -0.88
CA LEU A 54 -23.81 -10.53 -1.77
C LEU A 54 -24.03 -9.83 -3.13
N LEU A 55 -25.25 -9.36 -3.39
CA LEU A 55 -25.59 -8.67 -4.63
C LEU A 55 -24.74 -7.39 -4.78
N GLY A 56 -23.98 -7.31 -5.87
CA GLY A 56 -23.07 -6.19 -6.16
C GLY A 56 -21.78 -6.15 -5.33
N VAL A 57 -21.53 -7.12 -4.44
CA VAL A 57 -20.24 -7.24 -3.71
C VAL A 57 -19.10 -7.49 -4.68
N GLU A 58 -19.34 -8.24 -5.76
CA GLU A 58 -18.35 -8.50 -6.81
C GLU A 58 -17.76 -7.20 -7.36
N THR A 59 -18.59 -6.22 -7.73
CA THR A 59 -18.16 -4.92 -8.24
C THR A 59 -17.27 -4.19 -7.23
N THR A 60 -17.65 -4.23 -5.96
CA THR A 60 -16.87 -3.63 -4.87
C THR A 60 -15.51 -4.32 -4.70
N LEU A 61 -15.46 -5.66 -4.75
CA LEU A 61 -14.21 -6.42 -4.67
C LEU A 61 -13.31 -6.20 -5.91
N ARG A 62 -13.90 -6.04 -7.09
CA ARG A 62 -13.16 -5.66 -8.31
C ARG A 62 -12.49 -4.29 -8.14
N ALA A 63 -13.20 -3.32 -7.54
CA ALA A 63 -12.64 -2.02 -7.21
C ALA A 63 -11.52 -2.10 -6.17
N VAL A 64 -11.67 -2.96 -5.14
CA VAL A 64 -10.59 -3.25 -4.17
C VAL A 64 -9.35 -3.78 -4.88
N ALA A 65 -9.51 -4.76 -5.77
CA ALA A 65 -8.40 -5.35 -6.53
C ALA A 65 -7.69 -4.31 -7.41
N ALA A 66 -8.45 -3.43 -8.09
CA ALA A 66 -7.89 -2.35 -8.88
C ALA A 66 -7.06 -1.36 -8.03
N CYS A 67 -7.57 -0.97 -6.86
CA CYS A 67 -6.81 -0.11 -5.94
C CYS A 67 -5.55 -0.81 -5.40
N ASN A 68 -5.61 -2.13 -5.12
CA ASN A 68 -4.44 -2.90 -4.70
C ASN A 68 -3.34 -2.92 -5.78
N ALA A 69 -3.71 -3.07 -7.06
CA ALA A 69 -2.76 -3.02 -8.15
C ALA A 69 -2.04 -1.66 -8.21
N GLN A 70 -2.77 -0.56 -8.03
CA GLN A 70 -2.19 0.79 -7.98
C GLN A 70 -1.26 0.96 -6.77
N LEU A 71 -1.66 0.46 -5.59
CA LEU A 71 -0.82 0.47 -4.39
C LEU A 71 0.50 -0.27 -4.58
N ILE A 72 0.47 -1.44 -5.23
CA ILE A 72 1.68 -2.23 -5.52
C ILE A 72 2.60 -1.49 -6.48
N ALA A 73 2.04 -0.86 -7.52
CA ALA A 73 2.81 -0.07 -8.47
C ALA A 73 3.52 1.11 -7.76
N LEU A 74 2.79 1.89 -6.96
CA LEU A 74 3.35 3.00 -6.17
C LEU A 74 4.45 2.54 -5.21
N GLY A 75 4.22 1.43 -4.50
CA GLY A 75 5.22 0.89 -3.56
C GLY A 75 6.49 0.40 -4.27
N THR A 76 6.34 -0.13 -5.49
CA THR A 76 7.48 -0.56 -6.31
C THR A 76 8.29 0.65 -6.79
N GLU A 77 7.62 1.65 -7.34
CA GLU A 77 8.24 2.90 -7.79
C GLU A 77 8.97 3.63 -6.64
N SER A 78 8.31 3.77 -5.48
CA SER A 78 8.92 4.42 -4.31
C SER A 78 10.17 3.68 -3.81
N ARG A 79 10.15 2.34 -3.83
CA ARG A 79 11.32 1.52 -3.46
C ARG A 79 12.48 1.71 -4.44
N GLU A 80 12.20 1.79 -5.74
CA GLU A 80 13.20 2.00 -6.79
C GLU A 80 13.85 3.39 -6.70
N ASP A 81 13.05 4.43 -6.43
CA ASP A 81 13.55 5.78 -6.21
C ASP A 81 14.45 5.85 -4.96
N ILE A 82 14.04 5.26 -3.83
CA ILE A 82 14.87 5.20 -2.61
C ILE A 82 16.19 4.47 -2.88
N SER A 83 16.15 3.33 -3.56
CA SER A 83 17.35 2.56 -3.94
C SER A 83 18.31 3.41 -4.79
N THR A 84 17.76 4.12 -5.78
CA THR A 84 18.54 5.00 -6.66
C THR A 84 19.22 6.12 -5.88
N ARG A 85 18.49 6.77 -4.96
CA ARG A 85 19.03 7.84 -4.11
C ARG A 85 20.10 7.35 -3.15
N LEU A 86 19.92 6.19 -2.51
CA LEU A 86 20.91 5.59 -1.61
C LEU A 86 22.20 5.24 -2.36
N ASN A 87 22.08 4.70 -3.57
CA ASN A 87 23.24 4.40 -4.42
C ASN A 87 23.98 5.68 -4.83
N ALA A 88 23.26 6.76 -5.15
CA ALA A 88 23.85 8.06 -5.46
C ALA A 88 24.59 8.64 -4.24
N LEU A 89 23.99 8.61 -3.05
CA LEU A 89 24.63 9.03 -1.80
C LEU A 89 25.90 8.23 -1.49
N THR A 90 25.85 6.92 -1.68
CA THR A 90 27.00 6.03 -1.46
C THR A 90 28.15 6.39 -2.39
N ARG A 91 27.88 6.57 -3.69
CA ARG A 91 28.88 7.03 -4.66
C ARG A 91 29.45 8.40 -4.31
N GLY A 92 28.60 9.35 -3.91
CA GLY A 92 29.03 10.68 -3.47
C GLY A 92 29.97 10.62 -2.26
N ARG A 93 29.65 9.78 -1.26
CA ARG A 93 30.52 9.54 -0.10
C ARG A 93 31.88 8.97 -0.51
N HIS A 94 31.91 8.00 -1.42
CA HIS A 94 33.18 7.45 -1.93
C HIS A 94 34.01 8.48 -2.69
N ALA A 95 33.39 9.30 -3.54
CA ALA A 95 34.08 10.35 -4.27
C ALA A 95 34.69 11.40 -3.32
N ALA A 96 33.92 11.87 -2.33
CA ALA A 96 34.40 12.82 -1.32
C ALA A 96 35.58 12.25 -0.50
N ALA A 97 35.50 10.97 -0.11
CA ALA A 97 36.60 10.30 0.58
C ALA A 97 37.87 10.21 -0.29
N HIS A 98 37.72 9.93 -1.59
CA HIS A 98 38.84 9.89 -2.52
C HIS A 98 39.52 11.26 -2.64
N TYR A 99 38.74 12.33 -2.82
CA TYR A 99 39.29 13.69 -2.90
C TYR A 99 40.05 14.08 -1.62
N HIS A 100 39.51 13.75 -0.44
CA HIS A 100 40.19 14.02 0.82
C HIS A 100 41.49 13.22 0.99
N SER A 101 41.53 11.98 0.47
CA SER A 101 42.75 11.15 0.50
C SER A 101 43.83 11.58 -0.49
N THR A 102 43.47 12.31 -1.55
CA THR A 102 44.44 12.82 -2.55
C THR A 102 44.99 14.20 -2.21
N ASP A 103 44.34 14.98 -1.32
CA ASP A 103 44.79 16.30 -0.86
C ASP A 103 45.85 16.23 0.28
N THR A 104 46.24 15.02 0.70
CA THR A 104 47.21 14.77 1.78
C THR A 104 48.59 14.29 1.28
N LEU A 105 48.93 14.58 0.02
CA LEU A 105 50.26 14.37 -0.58
C LEU A 105 50.92 15.71 -0.91
#